data_AF-A0A5B7C1Q1-F1
#
_entry.id   AF-A0A5B7C1Q1-F1
#
_cell.length_a   1.000
_cell.length_b   1.000
_cell.length_c   1.000
_cell.angle_alpha   90.00
_cell.angle_beta   90.00
_cell.angle_gamma   90.00
#
_symmetry.space_group_name_H-M   'P 1'
#
loop_
_entity.id
_entity.type
_entity.pdbx_description
1 polymer ?
#
loop_
_entity_poly.entity_id
_entity_poly.type
_entity_poly.pdbx_seq_one_letter_code
_entity_poly.pdbx_strand_id
1 'polypeptide(L)'
;ASQRFFFSSPGRSNSIFESPDSLPESDALVTGGVAIQTYSPDPYTDFRRSMQEMIEAREVMDVKANWDYLHELLSCYLTLNPKHTHKFIISAFTDLLMSLMSSTTTHHSCRKPEGRHRRAFSQRLV
;
A
#
# COMPACT_ATOMS: atom_id res chain seq x y z
N ALA A 1 -23.71 -26.48 -43.66
CA ALA A 1 -24.38 -25.38 -44.37
C ALA A 1 -25.63 -24.98 -43.57
N SER A 2 -25.85 -23.66 -43.41
CA SER A 2 -27.09 -23.00 -42.94
C SER A 2 -27.41 -23.14 -41.43
N GLN A 3 -27.83 -22.11 -40.68
CA GLN A 3 -28.54 -20.89 -41.03
C GLN A 3 -28.07 -19.68 -40.21
N ARG A 4 -27.79 -18.58 -40.93
CA ARG A 4 -27.53 -17.24 -40.42
C ARG A 4 -28.90 -16.56 -40.25
N PHE A 5 -29.31 -16.28 -39.01
CA PHE A 5 -30.52 -15.50 -38.76
C PHE A 5 -30.23 -14.03 -39.08
N PHE A 6 -30.75 -13.61 -40.24
CA PHE A 6 -30.89 -12.22 -40.61
C PHE A 6 -32.18 -11.68 -40.02
N PHE A 7 -32.08 -10.73 -39.11
CA PHE A 7 -33.11 -9.72 -38.95
C PHE A 7 -32.55 -8.41 -39.49
N SER A 8 -32.72 -8.20 -40.80
CA SER A 8 -32.79 -6.85 -41.31
C SER A 8 -34.25 -6.45 -41.26
N SER A 9 -34.56 -5.45 -40.44
CA SER A 9 -35.62 -4.52 -40.83
C SER A 9 -35.05 -3.10 -40.80
N PRO A 10 -35.24 -2.32 -41.88
CA PRO A 10 -34.64 -1.01 -42.09
C PRO A 10 -35.49 0.07 -41.43
N GLY A 11 -34.88 0.95 -40.63
CA GLY A 11 -35.57 2.08 -40.01
C GLY A 11 -34.62 3.28 -39.92
N ARG A 12 -34.80 4.20 -40.87
CA ARG A 12 -34.11 5.50 -40.97
C ARG A 12 -34.50 6.42 -39.80
N SER A 13 -33.65 7.42 -39.54
CA SER A 13 -33.92 8.70 -38.86
C SER A 13 -33.60 8.72 -37.35
N ASN A 14 -32.89 9.69 -36.76
CA ASN A 14 -32.23 10.92 -37.19
C ASN A 14 -31.01 11.17 -36.28
N SER A 15 -30.00 11.87 -36.81
CA SER A 15 -28.94 12.52 -36.04
C SER A 15 -29.53 13.51 -35.03
N ILE A 16 -29.17 13.40 -33.76
CA ILE A 16 -29.28 14.47 -32.78
C ILE A 16 -27.88 14.59 -32.15
N PHE A 17 -27.09 15.52 -32.67
CA PHE A 17 -26.01 16.11 -31.88
C PHE A 17 -26.63 17.22 -31.04
N GLU A 18 -26.71 17.01 -29.74
CA GLU A 18 -26.81 18.04 -28.70
C GLU A 18 -26.47 17.33 -27.37
N SER A 19 -25.19 17.26 -26.98
CA SER A 19 -24.44 18.24 -26.17
C SER A 19 -24.22 17.70 -24.74
N PRO A 20 -23.15 18.12 -24.06
CA PRO A 20 -22.42 17.32 -23.08
C PRO A 20 -22.99 17.46 -21.68
N ASP A 21 -23.14 16.35 -20.94
CA ASP A 21 -23.24 16.43 -19.48
C ASP A 21 -22.79 15.13 -18.80
N SER A 22 -21.82 15.31 -17.90
CA SER A 22 -21.55 14.52 -16.69
C SER A 22 -21.60 13.00 -16.79
N LEU A 23 -20.42 12.39 -16.95
CA LEU A 23 -20.15 11.07 -16.36
C LEU A 23 -20.05 11.24 -14.84
N PRO A 24 -21.00 10.65 -14.08
CA PRO A 24 -20.58 9.73 -13.04
C PRO A 24 -21.56 8.56 -12.96
N GLU A 25 -21.18 7.41 -13.50
CA GLU A 25 -21.90 6.18 -13.20
C GLU A 25 -20.91 5.10 -12.77
N SER A 26 -20.57 5.21 -11.49
CA SER A 26 -20.00 4.14 -10.69
C SER A 26 -21.08 3.10 -10.40
N ASP A 27 -21.44 2.23 -11.35
CA ASP A 27 -22.30 1.08 -11.03
C ASP A 27 -22.05 -0.10 -11.98
N ALA A 28 -20.88 -0.72 -11.82
CA ALA A 28 -20.71 -2.13 -12.17
C ALA A 28 -21.07 -2.99 -10.96
N LEU A 29 -22.34 -3.38 -10.92
CA LEU A 29 -23.02 -4.23 -9.95
C LEU A 29 -22.21 -5.51 -9.60
N VAL A 30 -21.61 -5.56 -8.41
CA VAL A 30 -21.42 -6.81 -7.67
C VAL A 30 -22.67 -7.02 -6.81
N THR A 31 -23.63 -7.75 -7.37
CA THR A 31 -24.90 -8.08 -6.72
C THR A 31 -24.66 -8.99 -5.51
N GLY A 32 -24.81 -8.45 -4.29
CA GLY A 32 -25.19 -9.23 -3.10
C GLY A 32 -24.21 -9.25 -1.93
N GLY A 33 -23.05 -8.60 -2.01
CA GLY A 33 -22.15 -8.48 -0.87
C GLY A 33 -22.50 -7.26 -0.03
N VAL A 34 -23.13 -7.44 1.14
CA VAL A 34 -23.13 -6.39 2.16
C VAL A 34 -21.68 -6.28 2.65
N ALA A 35 -20.98 -5.23 2.23
CA ALA A 35 -19.67 -4.91 2.76
C ALA A 35 -19.85 -4.46 4.22
N ILE A 36 -19.75 -5.42 5.15
CA ILE A 36 -19.69 -5.11 6.57
C ILE A 36 -18.30 -4.53 6.80
N GLN A 37 -18.24 -3.25 7.17
CA GLN A 37 -16.99 -2.64 7.60
C GLN A 37 -16.61 -3.25 8.94
N THR A 38 -15.74 -4.25 8.89
CA THR A 38 -15.21 -4.91 10.09
C THR A 38 -14.18 -3.96 10.70
N TYR A 39 -14.59 -3.25 11.75
CA TYR A 39 -13.65 -2.50 12.58
C TYR A 39 -12.87 -3.49 13.43
N SER A 40 -11.55 -3.44 13.35
CA SER A 40 -10.69 -4.19 14.26
C SER A 40 -10.91 -3.75 15.70
N PRO A 41 -10.82 -4.68 16.69
CA PRO A 41 -10.80 -4.32 18.10
C PRO A 41 -9.65 -3.39 18.48
N ASP A 42 -8.54 -3.40 17.73
CA ASP A 42 -7.39 -2.51 17.95
C ASP A 42 -6.92 -1.88 16.62
N PRO A 43 -7.56 -0.78 16.18
CA PRO A 43 -7.21 -0.13 14.91
C PRO A 43 -5.79 0.42 14.89
N TYR A 44 -5.24 0.85 16.03
CA TYR A 44 -3.88 1.38 16.09
C TYR A 44 -2.86 0.29 15.75
N THR A 45 -2.95 -0.87 16.41
CA THR A 45 -2.00 -1.97 16.21
C THR A 45 -2.04 -2.49 14.77
N ASP A 46 -3.23 -2.54 14.17
CA ASP A 46 -3.39 -3.02 12.81
C ASP A 46 -2.84 -2.05 11.77
N PHE A 47 -3.12 -0.74 11.90
CA PHE A 47 -2.50 0.25 11.02
C PHE A 47 -0.99 0.24 11.14
N ARG A 48 -0.46 0.14 12.36
CA ARG A 48 0.98 0.09 12.60
C ARG A 48 1.62 -1.13 11.94
N ARG A 49 1.03 -2.31 12.11
CA ARG A 49 1.53 -3.55 11.49
C ARG A 49 1.51 -3.43 9.97
N SER A 50 0.40 -3.00 9.40
CA SER A 50 0.23 -2.91 7.94
C SER A 50 1.19 -1.90 7.31
N MET A 51 1.43 -0.75 7.96
CA MET A 51 2.45 0.21 7.50
C MET A 51 3.87 -0.34 7.64
N GLN A 52 4.19 -1.04 8.73
CA GLN A 52 5.50 -1.68 8.94
C GLN A 52 5.80 -2.68 7.82
N GLU A 53 4.87 -3.57 7.49
CA GLU A 53 5.02 -4.56 6.42
C GLU A 53 5.32 -3.88 5.06
N MET A 54 4.68 -2.75 4.78
CA MET A 54 4.93 -1.97 3.55
C MET A 54 6.28 -1.25 3.54
N ILE A 55 6.78 -0.85 4.70
CA ILE A 55 8.10 -0.22 4.85
C ILE A 55 9.21 -1.27 4.69
N GLU A 56 9.04 -2.44 5.32
CA GLU A 56 9.96 -3.57 5.24
C GLU A 56 10.05 -4.13 3.82
N ALA A 57 8.92 -4.30 3.12
CA ALA A 57 8.89 -4.80 1.76
C ALA A 57 9.64 -3.91 0.75
N ARG A 58 9.85 -2.64 1.08
CA ARG A 58 10.60 -1.68 0.26
C ARG A 58 11.99 -1.37 0.80
N GLU A 59 12.43 -2.07 1.85
CA GLU A 59 13.73 -1.88 2.51
C GLU A 59 13.99 -0.41 2.88
N VAL A 60 12.95 0.29 3.37
CA VAL A 60 13.08 1.70 3.77
C VAL A 60 13.94 1.78 5.02
N MET A 61 15.16 2.30 4.86
CA MET A 61 16.15 2.37 5.93
C MET A 61 16.49 3.79 6.37
N ASP A 62 16.30 4.78 5.49
CA ASP A 62 16.50 6.18 5.82
C ASP A 62 15.20 6.97 5.57
N VAL A 63 14.66 7.52 6.65
CA VAL A 63 13.46 8.36 6.62
C VAL A 63 13.61 9.53 5.66
N LYS A 64 14.80 10.15 5.58
CA LYS A 64 15.02 11.31 4.70
C LYS A 64 15.05 10.92 3.24
N ALA A 65 15.76 9.84 2.90
CA ALA A 65 15.86 9.34 1.53
C ALA A 65 14.50 8.85 1.00
N ASN A 66 13.64 8.35 1.88
CA ASN A 66 12.35 7.76 1.52
C ASN A 66 11.14 8.65 1.91
N TRP A 67 11.36 9.94 2.15
CA TRP A 67 10.32 10.86 2.63
C TRP A 67 9.09 10.90 1.73
N ASP A 68 9.28 10.99 0.41
CA ASP A 68 8.16 11.09 -0.55
C ASP A 68 7.27 9.84 -0.49
N TYR A 69 7.86 8.66 -0.38
CA TYR A 69 7.13 7.41 -0.22
C TYR A 69 6.38 7.35 1.11
N LEU A 70 7.03 7.73 2.21
CA LEU A 70 6.41 7.75 3.54
C LEU A 70 5.24 8.73 3.60
N HIS A 71 5.37 9.88 2.92
CA HIS A 71 4.30 10.86 2.78
C HIS A 71 3.12 10.34 1.95
N GLU A 72 3.40 9.68 0.81
CA GLU A 72 2.36 9.05 -0.03
C GLU A 72 1.64 7.92 0.73
N LEU A 73 2.39 7.10 1.47
CA LEU A 73 1.86 6.05 2.33
C LEU A 73 0.85 6.62 3.33
N LEU A 74 1.24 7.63 4.10
CA LEU A 74 0.34 8.29 5.05
C LEU A 74 -0.88 8.91 4.35
N SER A 75 -0.67 9.60 3.23
CA SER A 75 -1.73 10.25 2.46
C SER A 75 -2.77 9.26 1.97
N CYS A 76 -2.33 8.08 1.52
CA CYS A 76 -3.20 6.98 1.10
C CYS A 76 -4.11 6.51 2.25
N TYR A 77 -3.54 6.25 3.43
CA TYR A 77 -4.34 5.85 4.59
C TYR A 77 -5.36 6.91 5.03
N LEU A 78 -4.99 8.18 5.03
CA LEU A 78 -5.91 9.26 5.41
C LEU A 78 -7.04 9.43 4.38
N THR A 79 -6.76 9.20 3.10
CA THR A 79 -7.77 9.32 2.03
C THR A 79 -8.73 8.14 2.02
N LEU A 80 -8.23 6.92 2.25
CA LEU A 80 -9.03 5.69 2.21
C LEU A 80 -9.87 5.46 3.47
N ASN A 81 -9.57 6.17 4.57
CA ASN A 81 -10.21 5.93 5.85
C ASN A 81 -11.03 7.14 6.34
N PRO A 82 -12.15 6.91 7.04
CA PRO A 82 -12.98 7.98 7.57
C PRO A 82 -12.25 8.77 8.68
N LYS A 83 -12.57 10.07 8.81
CA LYS A 83 -11.85 11.01 9.71
C LYS A 83 -11.72 10.54 11.16
N HIS A 84 -12.67 9.75 11.68
CA HIS A 84 -12.64 9.28 13.06
C HIS A 84 -11.51 8.26 13.32
N THR A 85 -10.98 7.60 12.30
CA THR A 85 -9.84 6.66 12.42
C THR A 85 -8.49 7.35 12.27
N HIS A 86 -8.45 8.57 11.72
CA HIS A 86 -7.20 9.28 11.40
C HIS A 86 -6.28 9.43 12.61
N LYS A 87 -6.82 9.59 13.82
CA LYS A 87 -6.02 9.64 15.05
C LYS A 87 -5.18 8.38 15.25
N PHE A 88 -5.71 7.19 14.94
CA PHE A 88 -4.99 5.92 15.09
C PHE A 88 -3.94 5.76 13.99
N ILE A 89 -4.27 6.17 12.76
CA ILE A 89 -3.36 6.17 11.61
C ILE A 89 -2.14 7.06 11.88
N ILE A 90 -2.38 8.29 12.32
CA ILE A 90 -1.32 9.26 12.62
C ILE A 90 -0.44 8.75 13.76
N SER A 91 -1.04 8.27 14.87
CA SER A 91 -0.28 7.70 15.99
C SER A 91 0.59 6.51 15.57
N ALA A 92 0.03 5.57 14.78
CA ALA A 92 0.77 4.43 14.27
C ALA A 92 1.96 4.88 13.40
N PHE A 93 1.72 5.83 12.49
CA PHE A 93 2.75 6.35 11.60
C PHE A 93 3.86 7.10 12.35
N THR A 94 3.52 7.92 13.35
CA THR A 94 4.52 8.64 14.16
C THR A 94 5.44 7.68 14.93
N ASP A 95 4.88 6.62 15.50
CA ASP A 95 5.66 5.62 16.23
C ASP A 95 6.62 4.85 15.29
N LEU A 96 6.18 4.60 14.05
CA LEU A 96 7.04 4.00 13.02
C LEU A 96 8.21 4.91 12.64
N LEU A 97 7.96 6.21 12.44
CA LEU A 97 9.02 7.18 12.16
C LEU A 97 10.02 7.25 13.31
N MET A 98 9.55 7.28 14.57
CA MET A 98 10.43 7.26 15.75
C MET A 98 11.30 6.00 15.79
N SER A 99 10.71 4.85 15.45
CA SER A 99 11.42 3.56 15.38
C SER A 99 12.49 3.58 14.28
N LEU A 100 12.16 4.05 13.08
CA LEU A 100 13.10 4.16 11.96
C LEU A 100 14.27 5.10 12.29
N MET A 101 13.99 6.27 12.84
CA MET A 101 15.01 7.24 13.24
C MET A 101 15.95 6.68 14.33
N SER A 102 15.40 5.92 15.28
CA SER A 102 16.20 5.27 16.33
C SER A 102 17.16 4.23 15.74
N SER A 103 16.72 3.45 14.76
CA SER A 103 17.54 2.44 14.06
C SER A 103 18.70 3.05 13.27
N THR A 104 18.51 4.21 12.64
CA THR A 104 19.58 4.89 11.87
C THR A 104 20.74 5.36 12.75
N THR A 105 20.51 5.61 14.05
CA THR A 105 21.54 6.11 14.96
C THR A 105 22.50 5.00 15.43
N THR A 106 22.08 3.73 15.37
CA THR A 106 22.88 2.59 15.86
C THR A 106 23.95 2.11 14.85
N HIS A 107 23.78 2.38 13.54
CA HIS A 107 24.71 1.91 12.51
C HIS A 107 26.04 2.70 12.42
N HIS A 108 26.17 3.83 13.13
CA HIS A 108 27.36 4.68 13.07
C HIS A 108 28.41 4.44 14.17
N SER A 109 28.23 3.44 15.06
CA SER A 109 29.22 3.13 16.11
C SER A 109 29.57 1.65 16.18
N CYS A 110 30.42 1.18 15.25
CA CYS A 110 31.46 0.18 15.50
C CYS A 110 32.28 -0.11 14.23
N ARG A 111 33.20 0.79 13.87
CA ARG A 111 34.43 0.38 13.17
C ARG A 111 35.52 0.18 14.22
N LYS A 112 35.70 -1.06 14.69
CA LYS A 112 36.91 -1.46 15.41
C LYS A 112 37.99 -1.81 14.37
N PRO A 113 39.20 -1.23 14.42
CA PRO A 113 40.31 -1.64 13.56
C PRO A 113 41.04 -2.86 14.15
N GLU A 114 41.49 -3.71 13.22
CA GLU A 114 42.60 -4.67 13.25
C GLU A 114 42.80 -5.66 14.42
N GLY A 115 42.92 -6.93 14.04
CA GLY A 115 43.43 -8.01 14.87
C GLY A 115 43.75 -9.25 14.03
N ARG A 116 44.77 -9.14 13.18
CA ARG A 116 45.43 -10.27 12.51
C ARG A 116 45.86 -11.31 13.55
N HIS A 117 45.22 -12.48 13.61
CA HIS A 117 45.83 -13.68 14.18
C HIS A 117 45.59 -14.89 13.28
N ARG A 118 46.70 -15.61 13.09
CA ARG A 118 46.93 -16.71 12.16
C ARG A 118 46.06 -17.95 12.47
N ARG A 119 45.67 -18.61 11.38
CA ARG A 119 45.64 -20.08 11.13
C ARG A 119 45.30 -20.99 12.32
N ALA A 120 44.22 -21.76 12.15
CA ALA A 120 44.34 -23.22 12.06
C ALA A 120 43.18 -23.76 11.22
N PHE A 121 43.53 -24.33 10.06
CA PHE A 121 42.72 -25.33 9.40
C PHE A 121 42.66 -26.55 10.32
N SER A 122 41.47 -27.01 10.70
CA SER A 122 41.29 -28.43 11.00
C SER A 122 39.93 -28.88 10.50
N GLN A 123 39.99 -29.80 9.56
CA GLN A 123 38.90 -30.58 8.97
C GLN A 123 38.23 -31.44 10.05
N ARG A 124 36.94 -31.76 9.88
CA ARG A 124 36.48 -33.09 9.40
C ARG A 124 35.10 -33.47 9.92
N LEU A 125 34.22 -33.67 8.94
CA LEU A 125 33.11 -34.60 8.79
C LEU A 125 33.12 -35.84 9.72
N VAL A 126 32.04 -36.06 10.49
CA VAL A 126 31.03 -37.12 10.33
C VAL A 126 29.75 -36.71 11.03
#